data_AF-A0A9P1G6H0-F1
#
_entry.id   AF-A0A9P1G6H0-F1
#
_cell.length_a   1.000
_cell.length_b   1.000
_cell.length_c   1.000
_cell.angle_alpha   90.00
_cell.angle_beta   90.00
_cell.angle_gamma   90.00
#
_symmetry.space_group_name_H-M   'P 1'
#
loop_
_entity.id
_entity.type
_entity.pdbx_description
1 polymer ?
#
loop_
_entity_poly.entity_id
_entity_poly.type
_entity_poly.pdbx_seq_one_letter_code
_entity_poly.pdbx_strand_id
1 'polypeptide(L)'
;MDPCPLWVLLLKKFSIGKLSAIEVQELASAAVKSGLESQCVGKLPELGACGHSPGNCHRGLVRKYFRFLEAPDPWEVYGPLAVKKGGHRVEQVTAIHLLLPHHWVLQAEENNFLKSLCCKDEELVAFWKSQSSCPQMTAELKKVIETSQPSQLPVPYLLHGDAAPFTEVDSIQVLSFRCLLSSKAVTQSQMLIAAVPKAAMTKAGMPTEKYKGKRMRRGVLWSVSGDLEWFAAEFGFPYAAANLLCPYCNADQCKEDSPRPFTDFRQTAAWRASVLSPSKFKEKFGAHPLFRAPCVTPLSIRLDILHILDLGVAAYAHGSLLFSIMEKLPGAVRLTNLNKKIVEAYDKLGVAAQKRIKHLSLSDLAESAEEYPCLKHIKGAKIRYFAPVALELAKEYSMDKAGKHREALAKQLVKAYQVLECSWQEWRFETFKKAVDDFMAHYSWLAANALEEGLHLWSLVQKSHVLLHLAEQSKFMHPSLNWTYGSESFMGWIVQIASSCTSGTPAEKLPLKAGKLSPQPFLVLVALPKKEKLLCHGSSAQEKESELGEG
;
A
#
# COMPACT_ATOMS: atom_id res chain seq x y z
N MET A 1 23.81 -27.21 -9.92
CA MET A 1 22.94 -27.24 -11.13
C MET A 1 21.94 -26.14 -10.95
N ASP A 2 21.65 -25.33 -11.96
CA ASP A 2 20.63 -24.30 -11.83
C ASP A 2 19.22 -24.93 -11.78
N PRO A 3 18.29 -24.36 -11.00
CA PRO A 3 16.97 -24.93 -10.83
C PRO A 3 16.18 -24.86 -12.13
N CYS A 4 15.42 -25.92 -12.43
CA CYS A 4 14.54 -25.97 -13.60
C CYS A 4 13.62 -24.74 -13.66
N PRO A 5 13.60 -23.96 -14.77
CA PRO A 5 12.80 -22.74 -14.86
C PRO A 5 11.30 -22.96 -14.60
N LEU A 6 10.74 -24.09 -15.04
CA LEU A 6 9.35 -24.45 -14.77
C LEU A 6 9.10 -24.66 -13.28
N TRP A 7 10.00 -25.38 -12.60
CA TRP A 7 9.90 -25.60 -11.16
C TRP A 7 9.90 -24.28 -10.39
N VAL A 8 10.83 -23.38 -10.71
CA VAL A 8 10.90 -22.04 -10.09
C VAL A 8 9.61 -21.27 -10.35
N LEU A 9 9.10 -21.31 -11.58
CA LEU A 9 7.86 -20.61 -11.95
C LEU A 9 6.65 -21.15 -11.18
N LEU A 10 6.50 -22.47 -11.07
CA LEU A 10 5.40 -23.11 -10.35
C LEU A 10 5.42 -22.74 -8.87
N LEU A 11 6.56 -22.86 -8.19
CA LEU A 11 6.69 -22.47 -6.79
C LEU A 11 6.50 -20.98 -6.57
N LYS A 12 7.01 -20.14 -7.49
CA LYS A 12 6.79 -18.69 -7.46
C LYS A 12 5.32 -18.34 -7.62
N LYS A 13 4.60 -18.98 -8.55
CA LYS A 13 3.17 -18.75 -8.77
C LYS A 13 2.33 -19.25 -7.58
N PHE A 14 2.69 -20.38 -6.99
CA PHE A 14 2.06 -20.87 -5.76
C PHE A 14 2.25 -19.90 -4.58
N SER A 15 3.48 -19.44 -4.34
CA SER A 15 3.80 -18.54 -3.21
C SER A 15 3.12 -17.16 -3.28
N ILE A 16 2.60 -16.76 -4.45
CA ILE A 16 1.80 -15.54 -4.62
C ILE A 16 0.30 -15.83 -4.79
N GLY A 17 -0.14 -17.07 -4.54
CA GLY A 17 -1.55 -17.47 -4.69
C GLY A 17 -2.08 -17.45 -6.13
N LYS A 18 -1.19 -17.41 -7.14
CA LYS A 18 -1.57 -17.53 -8.57
C LYS A 18 -1.86 -18.94 -9.01
N LEU A 19 -1.37 -19.93 -8.27
CA LEU A 19 -1.71 -21.33 -8.44
C LEU A 19 -2.00 -21.91 -7.06
N SER A 20 -3.02 -22.74 -6.99
CA SER A 20 -3.24 -23.67 -5.89
C SER A 20 -2.19 -24.77 -5.92
N ALA A 21 -2.04 -25.48 -4.80
CA ALA A 21 -1.14 -26.64 -4.76
C ALA A 21 -1.62 -27.79 -5.67
N ILE A 22 -2.92 -27.84 -5.98
CA ILE A 22 -3.51 -28.81 -6.91
C ILE A 22 -3.06 -28.46 -8.32
N GLU A 23 -3.23 -27.21 -8.76
CA GLU A 23 -2.78 -26.77 -10.09
C GLU A 23 -1.26 -26.93 -10.27
N VAL A 24 -0.46 -26.69 -9.22
CA VAL A 24 0.99 -26.96 -9.27
C VAL A 24 1.28 -28.45 -9.52
N GLN A 25 0.55 -29.34 -8.84
CA GLN A 25 0.69 -30.78 -9.02
C GLN A 25 0.26 -31.22 -10.42
N GLU A 26 -0.89 -30.74 -10.91
CA GLU A 26 -1.46 -31.07 -12.22
C GLU A 26 -0.55 -30.59 -13.36
N LEU A 27 -0.10 -29.33 -13.32
CA LEU A 27 0.81 -28.76 -14.32
C LEU A 27 2.16 -29.48 -14.34
N ALA A 28 2.70 -29.81 -13.17
CA ALA A 28 3.93 -30.60 -13.09
C ALA A 28 3.73 -32.02 -13.61
N SER A 29 2.58 -32.66 -13.32
CA SER A 29 2.27 -34.00 -13.84
C SER A 29 2.12 -33.99 -15.35
N ALA A 30 1.48 -32.98 -15.92
CA ALA A 30 1.35 -32.81 -17.36
C ALA A 30 2.74 -32.65 -18.00
N ALA A 31 3.59 -31.77 -17.46
CA ALA A 31 4.93 -31.54 -17.98
C ALA A 31 5.79 -32.82 -17.98
N VAL A 32 5.76 -33.60 -16.89
CA VAL A 32 6.49 -34.88 -16.81
C VAL A 32 5.95 -35.89 -17.82
N LYS A 33 4.63 -36.01 -17.96
CA LYS A 33 4.00 -36.89 -18.97
C LYS A 33 4.30 -36.46 -20.41
N SER A 34 4.55 -35.17 -20.65
CA SER A 34 4.99 -34.63 -21.94
C SER A 34 6.50 -34.82 -22.20
N GLY A 35 7.22 -35.54 -21.33
CA GLY A 35 8.64 -35.86 -21.54
C GLY A 35 9.62 -34.91 -20.85
N LEU A 36 9.17 -34.07 -19.90
CA LEU A 36 10.11 -33.27 -19.12
C LEU A 36 10.90 -34.12 -18.13
N GLU A 37 12.18 -34.32 -18.42
CA GLU A 37 13.13 -35.01 -17.54
C GLU A 37 13.82 -34.02 -16.61
N SER A 38 13.18 -33.69 -15.49
CA SER A 38 13.79 -32.86 -14.45
C SER A 38 13.52 -33.44 -13.07
N GLN A 39 14.59 -33.74 -12.32
CA GLN A 39 14.47 -34.24 -10.94
C GLN A 39 13.74 -33.26 -10.01
N CYS A 40 13.89 -31.95 -10.25
CA CYS A 40 13.21 -30.92 -9.46
C CYS A 40 11.70 -30.94 -9.71
N VAL A 41 11.27 -31.07 -10.97
CA VAL A 41 9.84 -31.11 -11.33
C VAL A 41 9.21 -32.47 -11.02
N GLY A 42 9.92 -33.58 -11.22
CA GLY A 42 9.42 -34.95 -11.05
C GLY A 42 8.86 -35.27 -9.66
N LYS A 43 9.24 -34.49 -8.64
CA LYS A 43 8.77 -34.58 -7.25
C LYS A 43 7.47 -33.83 -6.96
N LEU A 44 7.03 -32.93 -7.85
CA LEU A 44 5.77 -32.19 -7.71
C LEU A 44 4.51 -33.02 -8.09
N PRO A 45 4.52 -33.88 -9.12
CA PRO A 45 3.41 -34.77 -9.43
C PRO A 45 3.00 -35.68 -8.29
N GLU A 46 3.93 -36.08 -7.41
CA GLU A 46 3.69 -36.98 -6.27
C GLU A 46 2.75 -36.38 -5.19
N LEU A 47 2.53 -35.06 -5.22
CA LEU A 47 1.72 -34.37 -4.22
C LEU A 47 0.29 -34.93 -4.15
N GLY A 48 -0.22 -35.05 -2.93
CA GLY A 48 -1.57 -35.57 -2.69
C GLY A 48 -1.80 -36.97 -3.25
N ALA A 49 -0.82 -37.88 -3.10
CA ALA A 49 -0.87 -39.24 -3.64
C ALA A 49 -1.09 -39.24 -5.16
N CYS A 50 -0.24 -38.50 -5.88
CA CYS A 50 -0.35 -38.33 -7.33
C CYS A 50 -1.68 -37.71 -7.79
N GLY A 51 -2.22 -36.78 -7.00
CA GLY A 51 -3.50 -36.10 -7.29
C GLY A 51 -4.75 -36.82 -6.78
N HIS A 52 -4.68 -38.08 -6.31
CA HIS A 52 -5.84 -38.82 -5.81
C HIS A 52 -6.41 -38.24 -4.49
N SER A 53 -5.61 -37.48 -3.76
CA SER A 53 -5.97 -36.82 -2.50
C SER A 53 -5.68 -35.32 -2.59
N PRO A 54 -6.49 -34.56 -3.34
CA PRO A 54 -6.21 -33.14 -3.63
C PRO A 54 -6.11 -32.27 -2.37
N GLY A 55 -6.88 -32.60 -1.32
CA GLY A 55 -6.79 -31.93 -0.01
C GLY A 55 -5.42 -32.02 0.67
N ASN A 56 -4.57 -32.96 0.25
CA ASN A 56 -3.23 -33.18 0.79
C ASN A 56 -2.12 -32.49 -0.02
N CYS A 57 -2.40 -32.03 -1.25
CA CYS A 57 -1.41 -31.38 -2.10
C CYS A 57 -0.76 -30.17 -1.42
N HIS A 58 -1.59 -29.33 -0.78
CA HIS A 58 -1.11 -28.14 -0.08
C HIS A 58 -0.12 -28.46 1.05
N ARG A 59 -0.52 -29.36 1.96
CA ARG A 59 0.32 -29.81 3.07
C ARG A 59 1.62 -30.44 2.57
N GLY A 60 1.55 -31.25 1.51
CA GLY A 60 2.72 -31.86 0.89
C GLY A 60 3.68 -30.83 0.31
N LEU A 61 3.16 -29.86 -0.45
CA LEU A 61 3.95 -28.81 -1.09
C LEU A 61 4.66 -27.93 -0.06
N VAL A 62 3.92 -27.47 0.96
CA VAL A 62 4.45 -26.66 2.06
C VAL A 62 5.53 -27.43 2.82
N ARG A 63 5.27 -28.69 3.20
CA ARG A 63 6.25 -29.51 3.92
C ARG A 63 7.52 -29.79 3.11
N LYS A 64 7.41 -29.95 1.79
CA LYS A 64 8.53 -30.34 0.92
C LYS A 64 9.40 -29.14 0.54
N TYR A 65 8.79 -28.00 0.22
CA TYR A 65 9.52 -26.85 -0.35
C TYR A 65 9.52 -25.60 0.53
N PHE A 66 8.61 -25.51 1.50
CA PHE A 66 8.44 -24.33 2.36
C PHE A 66 8.62 -24.66 3.86
N ARG A 67 9.35 -25.73 4.20
CA ARG A 67 9.62 -26.10 5.60
C ARG A 67 10.54 -25.11 6.33
N PHE A 68 11.34 -24.36 5.58
CA PHE A 68 12.33 -23.42 6.11
C PHE A 68 12.07 -22.03 5.55
N LEU A 69 10.89 -21.52 5.85
CA LEU A 69 10.57 -20.14 5.57
C LEU A 69 11.36 -19.29 6.56
N GLU A 70 12.15 -18.31 6.10
CA GLU A 70 12.85 -17.40 7.00
C GLU A 70 11.90 -16.31 7.54
N ALA A 71 10.65 -16.67 7.80
CA ALA A 71 9.68 -15.84 8.47
C ALA A 71 9.43 -16.37 9.89
N PRO A 72 9.07 -15.48 10.83
CA PRO A 72 8.85 -15.89 12.21
C PRO A 72 7.64 -16.82 12.35
N ASP A 73 7.66 -17.66 13.38
CA ASP A 73 6.49 -18.44 13.74
C ASP A 73 5.33 -17.51 14.14
N PRO A 74 4.09 -17.82 13.72
CA PRO A 74 2.92 -17.04 14.14
C PRO A 74 2.74 -17.06 15.65
N TRP A 75 2.58 -15.88 16.24
CA TRP A 75 2.23 -15.69 17.63
C TRP A 75 0.72 -15.75 17.82
N GLU A 76 0.27 -16.43 18.88
CA GLU A 76 -1.15 -16.54 19.18
C GLU A 76 -1.59 -15.47 20.18
N VAL A 77 -2.62 -14.71 19.82
CA VAL A 77 -3.33 -13.81 20.73
C VAL A 77 -4.77 -14.26 20.82
N TYR A 78 -5.32 -14.35 22.02
CA TYR A 78 -6.72 -14.72 22.20
C TYR A 78 -7.58 -13.47 22.24
N GLY A 79 -8.59 -13.42 21.38
CA GLY A 79 -9.53 -12.32 21.31
C GLY A 79 -10.91 -12.79 20.88
N PRO A 80 -11.95 -11.98 21.12
CA PRO A 80 -13.29 -12.29 20.63
C PRO A 80 -13.29 -12.21 19.10
N LEU A 81 -13.54 -13.34 18.45
CA LEU A 81 -13.79 -13.43 17.02
C LEU A 81 -15.22 -13.91 16.77
N ALA A 82 -15.82 -13.43 15.69
CA ALA A 82 -17.06 -13.99 15.19
C ALA A 82 -16.76 -15.29 14.43
N VAL A 83 -17.30 -16.40 14.93
CA VAL A 83 -17.19 -17.73 14.33
C VAL A 83 -18.56 -18.20 13.83
N LYS A 84 -18.58 -19.03 12.78
CA LYS A 84 -19.81 -19.69 12.34
C LYS A 84 -19.99 -21.02 13.09
N LYS A 85 -21.04 -21.14 13.90
CA LYS A 85 -21.46 -22.39 14.55
C LYS A 85 -22.90 -22.70 14.18
N GLY A 86 -23.15 -23.87 13.58
CA GLY A 86 -24.49 -24.27 13.15
C GLY A 86 -25.15 -23.29 12.18
N GLY A 87 -24.37 -22.61 11.34
CA GLY A 87 -24.87 -21.57 10.42
C GLY A 87 -25.03 -20.18 11.04
N HIS A 88 -24.97 -20.04 12.37
CA HIS A 88 -25.12 -18.77 13.07
C HIS A 88 -23.76 -18.12 13.38
N ARG A 89 -23.73 -16.79 13.36
CA ARG A 89 -22.57 -15.99 13.80
C ARG A 89 -22.58 -15.91 15.33
N VAL A 90 -21.54 -16.44 15.96
CA VAL A 90 -21.38 -16.45 17.42
C VAL A 90 -20.05 -15.81 17.76
N GLU A 91 -20.02 -14.91 18.73
CA GLU A 91 -18.75 -14.37 19.24
C GLU A 91 -18.11 -15.40 20.19
N GLN A 92 -16.85 -15.74 19.92
CA GLN A 92 -16.08 -16.69 20.72
C GLN A 92 -14.63 -16.22 20.84
N VAL A 93 -14.08 -16.32 22.05
CA VAL A 93 -12.65 -16.15 22.27
C VAL A 93 -11.89 -17.25 21.52
N THR A 94 -11.13 -16.85 20.50
CA THR A 94 -10.39 -17.75 19.61
C THR A 94 -8.98 -17.20 19.38
N ALA A 95 -8.04 -18.09 19.08
CA ALA A 95 -6.68 -17.70 18.73
C ALA A 95 -6.65 -16.92 17.41
N ILE A 96 -6.05 -15.73 17.44
CA ILE A 96 -5.69 -14.88 16.32
C ILE A 96 -4.18 -15.00 16.13
N HIS A 97 -3.75 -15.31 14.92
CA HIS A 97 -2.33 -15.50 14.60
C HIS A 97 -1.73 -14.21 14.03
N LEU A 98 -0.64 -13.75 14.65
CA LEU A 98 0.09 -12.55 14.27
C LEU A 98 1.55 -12.87 13.98
N LEU A 99 2.13 -12.25 12.97
CA LEU A 99 3.57 -12.24 12.76
C LEU A 99 4.15 -10.98 13.41
N LEU A 100 4.72 -11.13 14.61
CA LEU A 100 5.15 -10.00 15.41
C LEU A 100 6.29 -9.22 14.72
N PRO A 101 6.23 -7.87 14.64
CA PRO A 101 7.25 -7.07 13.97
C PRO A 101 8.67 -7.30 14.50
N HIS A 102 8.82 -7.45 15.82
CA HIS A 102 10.14 -7.69 16.42
C HIS A 102 10.67 -9.10 16.13
N HIS A 103 9.80 -10.11 15.97
CA HIS A 103 10.23 -11.43 15.50
C HIS A 103 10.66 -11.40 14.03
N TRP A 104 9.97 -10.62 13.19
CA TRP A 104 10.42 -10.38 11.81
C TRP A 104 11.82 -9.79 11.75
N VAL A 105 12.10 -8.76 12.57
CA VAL A 105 13.43 -8.13 12.62
C VAL A 105 14.49 -9.11 13.11
N LEU A 106 14.20 -9.88 14.16
CA LEU A 106 15.10 -10.92 14.67
C LEU A 106 15.41 -11.97 13.61
N GLN A 107 14.38 -12.52 12.98
CA GLN A 107 14.52 -13.52 11.94
C GLN A 107 15.35 -12.97 10.76
N ALA A 108 15.10 -11.72 10.36
CA ALA A 108 15.85 -11.07 9.28
C ALA A 108 17.32 -10.81 9.62
N GLU A 109 17.62 -10.47 10.87
CA GLU A 109 18.99 -10.28 11.36
C GLU A 109 19.72 -11.64 11.40
N GLU A 110 19.12 -12.65 12.04
CA GLU A 110 19.69 -14.00 12.19
C GLU A 110 19.98 -14.68 10.84
N ASN A 111 19.16 -14.40 9.82
CA ASN A 111 19.35 -14.92 8.47
C ASN A 111 20.12 -13.98 7.53
N ASN A 112 20.67 -12.88 8.06
CA ASN A 112 21.52 -11.91 7.35
C ASN A 112 20.84 -11.20 6.16
N PHE A 113 19.52 -10.99 6.21
CA PHE A 113 18.79 -10.24 5.18
C PHE A 113 18.16 -8.92 5.67
N LEU A 114 18.24 -8.58 6.97
CA LEU A 114 17.69 -7.32 7.48
C LEU A 114 18.25 -6.09 6.77
N LYS A 115 19.58 -6.04 6.56
CA LYS A 115 20.22 -4.94 5.80
C LYS A 115 19.66 -4.80 4.39
N SER A 116 19.27 -5.91 3.76
CA SER A 116 18.69 -5.91 2.41
C SER A 116 17.25 -5.39 2.36
N LEU A 117 16.52 -5.48 3.48
CA LEU A 117 15.14 -4.96 3.64
C LEU A 117 15.10 -3.53 4.17
N CYS A 118 16.22 -3.02 4.68
CA CYS A 118 16.35 -1.70 5.28
C CYS A 118 17.15 -0.76 4.37
N CYS A 119 17.93 0.12 4.99
CA CYS A 119 18.73 1.16 4.36
C CYS A 119 20.17 1.08 4.86
N LYS A 120 21.05 1.86 4.24
CA LYS A 120 22.43 2.02 4.68
C LYS A 120 22.51 2.96 5.90
N ASP A 121 23.59 2.86 6.65
CA ASP A 121 23.76 3.65 7.88
C ASP A 121 23.87 5.16 7.57
N GLU A 122 24.43 5.54 6.42
CA GLU A 122 24.50 6.94 5.98
C GLU A 122 23.10 7.53 5.72
N GLU A 123 22.18 6.71 5.20
CA GLU A 123 20.79 7.11 4.94
C GLU A 123 20.04 7.32 6.26
N LEU A 124 20.31 6.48 7.28
CA LEU A 124 19.75 6.68 8.63
C LEU A 124 20.25 7.99 9.26
N VAL A 125 21.54 8.28 9.15
CA VAL A 125 22.11 9.54 9.66
C VAL A 125 21.45 10.73 8.97
N ALA A 126 21.36 10.72 7.64
CA ALA A 126 20.74 11.79 6.86
C ALA A 126 19.26 11.96 7.23
N PHE A 127 18.54 10.87 7.43
CA PHE A 127 17.13 10.89 7.78
C PHE A 127 16.92 11.49 9.17
N TRP A 128 17.61 10.97 10.19
CA TRP A 128 17.41 11.49 11.56
C TRP A 128 17.85 12.94 11.71
N LYS A 129 18.86 13.37 10.95
CA LYS A 129 19.23 14.78 10.84
C LYS A 129 18.09 15.63 10.26
N SER A 130 17.44 15.16 9.19
CA SER A 130 16.30 15.89 8.57
C SER A 130 15.07 15.94 9.48
N GLN A 131 14.88 14.95 10.36
CA GLN A 131 13.75 14.89 11.30
C GLN A 131 13.98 15.67 12.60
N SER A 132 15.16 16.26 12.83
CA SER A 132 15.52 16.90 14.09
C SER A 132 14.60 18.04 14.54
N SER A 133 13.97 18.75 13.59
CA SER A 133 13.00 19.82 13.82
C SER A 133 11.53 19.36 13.74
N CYS A 134 11.29 18.08 13.49
CA CYS A 134 9.94 17.54 13.37
C CYS A 134 9.25 17.56 14.74
N PRO A 135 7.99 18.04 14.86
CA PRO A 135 7.23 18.00 16.13
C PRO A 135 6.97 16.59 16.69
N GLN A 136 7.19 15.56 15.87
CA GLN A 136 7.13 14.16 16.29
C GLN A 136 8.39 13.71 17.04
N MET A 137 9.53 14.41 16.87
CA MET A 137 10.79 14.10 17.54
C MET A 137 10.67 14.36 19.05
N THR A 138 10.66 13.29 19.85
CA THR A 138 10.63 13.42 21.32
C THR A 138 12.04 13.69 21.87
N ALA A 139 12.11 14.24 23.08
CA ALA A 139 13.39 14.50 23.74
C ALA A 139 14.17 13.20 23.98
N GLU A 140 13.48 12.11 24.30
CA GLU A 140 14.07 10.79 24.54
C GLU A 140 14.66 10.21 23.24
N LEU A 141 13.91 10.29 22.14
CA LEU A 141 14.40 9.80 20.85
C LEU A 141 15.58 10.63 20.35
N LYS A 142 15.52 11.96 20.51
CA LYS A 142 16.61 12.87 20.17
C LYS A 142 17.89 12.49 20.91
N LYS A 143 17.81 12.26 22.22
CA LYS A 143 18.94 11.80 23.03
C LYS A 143 19.49 10.45 22.53
N VAL A 144 18.62 9.51 22.16
CA VAL A 144 19.04 8.23 21.59
C VAL A 144 19.79 8.41 20.27
N ILE A 145 19.29 9.28 19.38
CA ILE A 145 19.92 9.55 18.09
C ILE A 145 21.30 10.21 18.27
N GLU A 146 21.40 11.22 19.14
CA GLU A 146 22.63 11.99 19.36
C GLU A 146 23.75 11.18 20.02
N THR A 147 23.38 10.15 20.79
CA THR A 147 24.34 9.29 21.52
C THR A 147 24.68 7.99 20.80
N SER A 148 23.97 7.65 19.72
CA SER A 148 24.18 6.41 18.96
C SER A 148 25.22 6.59 17.85
N GLN A 149 26.02 5.54 17.62
CA GLN A 149 26.81 5.43 16.39
C GLN A 149 25.89 5.17 15.17
N PRO A 150 26.32 5.47 13.93
CA PRO A 150 25.49 5.27 12.73
C PRO A 150 24.88 3.86 12.60
N SER A 151 25.65 2.82 12.89
CA SER A 151 25.21 1.42 12.86
C SER A 151 24.18 1.06 13.95
N GLN A 152 24.07 1.89 14.98
CA GLN A 152 23.18 1.74 16.12
C GLN A 152 21.95 2.65 16.02
N LEU A 153 21.86 3.51 15.00
CA LEU A 153 20.71 4.38 14.81
C LEU A 153 19.44 3.56 14.61
N PRO A 154 18.31 4.03 15.17
CA PRO A 154 17.07 3.30 15.05
C PRO A 154 16.59 3.27 13.60
N VAL A 155 16.07 2.13 13.15
CA VAL A 155 15.45 2.01 11.82
C VAL A 155 14.04 2.63 11.89
N PRO A 156 13.70 3.60 11.02
CA PRO A 156 12.37 4.17 10.95
C PRO A 156 11.44 3.25 10.16
N TYR A 157 10.42 2.71 10.83
CA TYR A 157 9.42 1.83 10.24
C TYR A 157 8.14 2.59 9.89
N LEU A 158 7.48 2.16 8.83
CA LEU A 158 6.13 2.52 8.44
C LEU A 158 5.21 1.34 8.71
N LEU A 159 4.09 1.60 9.39
CA LEU A 159 2.95 0.71 9.51
C LEU A 159 1.94 1.05 8.42
N HIS A 160 1.46 0.04 7.74
CA HIS A 160 0.43 0.15 6.71
C HIS A 160 -0.77 -0.69 7.10
N GLY A 161 -1.95 -0.08 7.11
CA GLY A 161 -3.22 -0.76 7.25
C GLY A 161 -4.14 -0.47 6.07
N ASP A 162 -4.83 -1.50 5.61
CA ASP A 162 -5.78 -1.43 4.51
C ASP A 162 -6.78 -2.59 4.61
N ALA A 163 -7.90 -2.49 3.90
CA ALA A 163 -8.83 -3.59 3.74
C ALA A 163 -9.39 -3.67 2.33
N ALA A 164 -9.44 -4.88 1.78
CA ALA A 164 -9.99 -5.10 0.44
C ALA A 164 -10.86 -6.37 0.39
N PRO A 165 -11.85 -6.43 -0.52
CA PRO A 165 -12.61 -7.65 -0.80
C PRO A 165 -11.68 -8.79 -1.21
N PHE A 166 -11.85 -9.97 -0.60
CA PHE A 166 -11.18 -11.21 -1.01
C PHE A 166 -12.16 -12.31 -1.41
N THR A 167 -13.45 -12.08 -1.14
CA THR A 167 -14.60 -12.81 -1.68
C THR A 167 -15.68 -11.79 -2.03
N GLU A 168 -16.77 -12.21 -2.66
CA GLU A 168 -17.91 -11.33 -2.99
C GLU A 168 -18.63 -10.77 -1.75
N VAL A 169 -18.51 -11.46 -0.61
CA VAL A 169 -19.29 -11.16 0.60
C VAL A 169 -18.44 -10.77 1.81
N ASP A 170 -17.10 -10.76 1.68
CA ASP A 170 -16.20 -10.47 2.78
C ASP A 170 -14.91 -9.78 2.31
N SER A 171 -14.36 -8.95 3.20
CA SER A 171 -13.11 -8.23 3.01
C SER A 171 -12.08 -8.67 4.03
N ILE A 172 -10.81 -8.64 3.67
CA ILE A 172 -9.72 -8.93 4.59
C ILE A 172 -9.04 -7.64 5.00
N GLN A 173 -8.89 -7.42 6.31
CA GLN A 173 -8.09 -6.33 6.85
C GLN A 173 -6.65 -6.81 7.01
N VAL A 174 -5.72 -6.04 6.48
CA VAL A 174 -4.30 -6.37 6.47
C VAL A 174 -3.52 -5.29 7.20
N LEU A 175 -2.68 -5.74 8.12
CA LEU A 175 -1.70 -4.92 8.80
C LEU A 175 -0.31 -5.41 8.42
N SER A 176 0.58 -4.48 8.08
CA SER A 176 1.92 -4.79 7.59
C SER A 176 2.87 -3.64 7.87
N PHE A 177 4.18 -3.88 7.80
CA PHE A 177 5.17 -2.85 8.05
C PHE A 177 6.39 -2.98 7.16
N ARG A 178 7.15 -1.89 7.00
CA ARG A 178 8.40 -1.86 6.24
C ARG A 178 9.35 -0.78 6.75
N CYS A 179 10.63 -0.89 6.42
CA CYS A 179 11.55 0.23 6.57
C CYS A 179 11.12 1.38 5.63
N LEU A 180 10.97 2.59 6.17
CA LEU A 180 10.63 3.79 5.40
C LEU A 180 11.65 4.09 4.29
N LEU A 181 12.92 3.82 4.59
CA LEU A 181 14.07 4.12 3.74
C LEU A 181 14.51 2.93 2.88
N SER A 182 13.71 1.87 2.81
CA SER A 182 14.05 0.70 1.98
C SER A 182 14.24 1.12 0.52
N SER A 183 15.39 0.74 -0.05
CA SER A 183 15.67 0.89 -1.49
C SER A 183 15.01 -0.19 -2.35
N LYS A 184 14.50 -1.27 -1.72
CA LYS A 184 13.75 -2.32 -2.40
C LYS A 184 12.35 -1.87 -2.72
N ALA A 185 11.78 -2.45 -3.78
CA ALA A 185 10.35 -2.32 -4.06
C ALA A 185 9.56 -2.70 -2.80
N VAL A 186 8.46 -2.00 -2.55
CA VAL A 186 7.62 -2.22 -1.37
C VAL A 186 7.13 -3.68 -1.29
N THR A 187 6.75 -4.26 -2.42
CA THR A 187 6.37 -5.67 -2.53
C THR A 187 7.47 -6.65 -2.13
N GLN A 188 8.74 -6.21 -2.08
CA GLN A 188 9.89 -7.00 -1.66
C GLN A 188 10.36 -6.68 -0.22
N SER A 189 9.87 -5.60 0.38
CA SER A 189 10.33 -5.11 1.70
C SER A 189 9.23 -5.03 2.75
N GLN A 190 7.96 -5.12 2.35
CA GLN A 190 6.80 -5.06 3.22
C GLN A 190 6.52 -6.42 3.86
N MET A 191 6.55 -6.46 5.19
CA MET A 191 6.37 -7.65 6.01
C MET A 191 4.95 -7.66 6.59
N LEU A 192 4.28 -8.80 6.48
CA LEU A 192 2.93 -9.00 7.01
C LEU A 192 2.97 -9.04 8.55
N ILE A 193 2.01 -8.40 9.21
CA ILE A 193 1.73 -8.55 10.65
C ILE A 193 0.50 -9.42 10.84
N ALA A 194 -0.60 -9.05 10.17
CA ALA A 194 -1.88 -9.73 10.31
C ALA A 194 -2.69 -9.61 9.03
N ALA A 195 -3.50 -10.64 8.75
CA ALA A 195 -4.51 -10.64 7.70
C ALA A 195 -5.77 -11.28 8.26
N VAL A 196 -6.78 -10.49 8.60
CA VAL A 196 -7.97 -10.93 9.35
C VAL A 196 -9.24 -10.60 8.56
N PRO A 197 -10.11 -11.59 8.26
CA PRO A 197 -11.40 -11.32 7.62
C PRO A 197 -12.28 -10.40 8.47
N LYS A 198 -12.90 -9.38 7.86
CA LYS A 198 -13.81 -8.46 8.55
C LYS A 198 -14.99 -9.20 9.17
N ALA A 199 -15.51 -10.24 8.53
CA ALA A 199 -16.57 -11.07 9.10
C ALA A 199 -16.18 -11.73 10.44
N ALA A 200 -14.89 -11.99 10.67
CA ALA A 200 -14.37 -12.59 11.90
C ALA A 200 -14.10 -11.55 13.00
N MET A 201 -14.05 -10.25 12.68
CA MET A 201 -13.75 -9.21 13.66
C MET A 201 -14.97 -8.91 14.55
N THR A 202 -14.70 -8.59 15.82
CA THR A 202 -15.68 -8.07 16.79
C THR A 202 -15.26 -6.65 17.23
N LYS A 203 -16.11 -5.92 17.95
CA LYS A 203 -15.86 -4.53 18.36
C LYS A 203 -14.91 -4.36 19.55
N ALA A 204 -14.33 -5.44 20.09
CA ALA A 204 -13.53 -5.38 21.31
C ALA A 204 -12.18 -6.13 21.18
N GLY A 205 -11.10 -5.51 21.63
CA GLY A 205 -9.81 -6.15 21.82
C GLY A 205 -9.36 -5.98 23.27
N MET A 206 -8.95 -7.07 23.92
CA MET A 206 -8.29 -7.00 25.23
C MET A 206 -6.78 -6.79 25.03
N PRO A 207 -6.12 -5.92 25.83
CA PRO A 207 -4.67 -5.82 25.81
C PRO A 207 -4.06 -7.11 26.38
N THR A 208 -3.02 -7.63 25.74
CA THR A 208 -2.14 -8.65 26.33
C THR A 208 -0.73 -8.07 26.43
N GLU A 209 -0.08 -8.25 27.58
CA GLU A 209 1.25 -7.71 27.86
C GLU A 209 2.18 -8.74 28.52
N LYS A 210 3.48 -8.43 28.40
CA LYS A 210 4.69 -8.94 29.08
C LYS A 210 5.40 -10.17 28.52
N TYR A 211 6.41 -9.93 27.66
CA TYR A 211 7.75 -10.53 27.79
C TYR A 211 8.83 -9.56 27.28
N LYS A 212 9.98 -9.49 27.98
CA LYS A 212 11.16 -8.73 27.56
C LYS A 212 12.03 -9.60 26.65
N GLY A 213 12.19 -9.18 25.39
CA GLY A 213 13.02 -9.86 24.39
C GLY A 213 14.51 -9.51 24.44
N LYS A 214 15.30 -10.24 23.64
CA LYS A 214 16.74 -10.06 23.41
C LYS A 214 17.07 -8.63 22.90
N ARG A 215 18.34 -8.20 23.06
CA ARG A 215 18.83 -6.93 22.48
C ARG A 215 18.73 -6.97 20.94
N MET A 216 18.03 -6.01 20.35
CA MET A 216 17.78 -5.88 18.91
C MET A 216 18.38 -4.58 18.35
N ARG A 217 18.56 -4.51 17.03
CA ARG A 217 18.70 -3.22 16.34
C ARG A 217 17.46 -2.39 16.66
N ARG A 218 17.66 -1.20 17.19
CA ARG A 218 16.56 -0.34 17.66
C ARG A 218 15.68 0.00 16.45
N GLY A 219 14.37 -0.07 16.62
CA GLY A 219 13.39 0.30 15.61
C GLY A 219 12.44 1.33 16.19
N VAL A 220 11.98 2.27 15.36
CA VAL A 220 10.95 3.24 15.75
C VAL A 220 9.84 3.18 14.72
N LEU A 221 8.62 2.96 15.17
CA LEU A 221 7.45 3.18 14.32
C LEU A 221 7.31 4.69 14.12
N TRP A 222 7.68 5.15 12.92
CA TRP A 222 7.76 6.58 12.61
C TRP A 222 6.58 7.06 11.77
N SER A 223 6.00 6.18 10.95
CA SER A 223 4.86 6.53 10.09
C SER A 223 3.77 5.48 10.12
N VAL A 224 2.53 5.92 10.03
CA VAL A 224 1.33 5.10 9.86
C VAL A 224 0.63 5.61 8.61
N SER A 225 0.48 4.77 7.61
CA SER A 225 -0.19 5.09 6.36
C SER A 225 -1.33 4.12 6.05
N GLY A 226 -2.27 4.60 5.25
CA GLY A 226 -3.48 3.90 4.83
C GLY A 226 -4.42 4.93 4.20
N ASP A 227 -5.56 4.48 3.73
CA ASP A 227 -6.57 5.39 3.20
C ASP A 227 -7.37 6.10 4.31
N LEU A 228 -8.19 7.08 3.93
CA LEU A 228 -9.01 7.82 4.90
C LEU A 228 -10.08 6.95 5.56
N GLU A 229 -10.59 5.93 4.86
CA GLU A 229 -11.62 5.03 5.39
C GLU A 229 -11.04 4.16 6.52
N TRP A 230 -9.85 3.62 6.31
CA TRP A 230 -9.10 2.91 7.34
C TRP A 230 -8.76 3.82 8.52
N PHE A 231 -8.32 5.06 8.27
CA PHE A 231 -8.08 6.00 9.37
C PHE A 231 -9.35 6.34 10.17
N ALA A 232 -10.50 6.44 9.50
CA ALA A 232 -11.77 6.68 10.16
C ALA A 232 -12.17 5.49 11.05
N ALA A 233 -12.05 4.27 10.52
CA ALA A 233 -12.37 3.04 11.23
C ALA A 233 -11.42 2.76 12.42
N GLU A 234 -10.12 2.96 12.24
CA GLU A 234 -9.09 2.58 13.21
C GLU A 234 -8.78 3.68 14.23
N PHE A 235 -8.66 4.93 13.78
CA PHE A 235 -8.22 6.06 14.62
C PHE A 235 -9.35 7.05 14.94
N GLY A 236 -10.58 6.78 14.50
CA GLY A 236 -11.73 7.65 14.73
C GLY A 236 -11.66 8.96 13.96
N PHE A 237 -10.93 9.00 12.83
CA PHE A 237 -10.98 10.15 11.93
C PHE A 237 -12.41 10.36 11.41
N PRO A 238 -12.82 11.61 11.11
CA PRO A 238 -14.13 11.87 10.56
C PRO A 238 -14.28 11.26 9.17
N TYR A 239 -15.42 10.61 8.93
CA TYR A 239 -15.86 10.22 7.59
C TYR A 239 -16.20 11.45 6.75
N ALA A 240 -16.20 11.31 5.42
CA ALA A 240 -16.47 12.42 4.50
C ALA A 240 -17.82 13.12 4.72
N ALA A 241 -18.82 12.40 5.23
CA ALA A 241 -20.15 12.93 5.53
C ALA A 241 -20.30 13.56 6.93
N ALA A 242 -19.21 13.68 7.71
CA ALA A 242 -19.25 14.29 9.03
C ALA A 242 -19.28 15.83 8.96
N ASN A 243 -20.03 16.48 9.86
CA ASN A 243 -20.12 17.95 9.92
C ASN A 243 -18.74 18.61 10.03
N LEU A 244 -17.88 18.08 10.90
CA LEU A 244 -16.46 18.42 10.97
C LEU A 244 -15.65 17.33 10.24
N LEU A 245 -15.57 17.45 8.93
CA LEU A 245 -14.95 16.44 8.07
C LEU A 245 -13.42 16.44 8.10
N CYS A 246 -12.75 17.43 8.69
CA CYS A 246 -11.29 17.43 8.72
C CYS A 246 -10.76 16.88 10.07
N PRO A 247 -9.83 15.90 10.07
CA PRO A 247 -9.15 15.50 11.30
C PRO A 247 -8.18 16.57 11.81
N TYR A 248 -7.61 17.40 10.92
CA TYR A 248 -6.49 18.30 11.25
C TYR A 248 -6.90 19.73 11.60
N CYS A 249 -8.15 20.14 11.34
CA CYS A 249 -8.64 21.48 11.64
C CYS A 249 -10.16 21.46 11.87
N ASN A 250 -10.75 22.64 12.11
CA ASN A 250 -12.20 22.79 12.33
C ASN A 250 -12.94 23.22 11.06
N ALA A 251 -12.47 22.77 9.89
CA ALA A 251 -13.22 22.94 8.64
C ALA A 251 -14.51 22.11 8.69
N ASP A 252 -15.58 22.68 8.16
CA ASP A 252 -16.91 22.09 8.20
C ASP A 252 -17.58 22.06 6.82
N GLN A 253 -18.64 21.25 6.70
CA GLN A 253 -19.46 21.09 5.49
C GLN A 253 -20.85 21.75 5.65
N CYS A 254 -21.01 22.71 6.57
CA CYS A 254 -22.28 23.41 6.75
C CYS A 254 -22.64 24.19 5.47
N LYS A 255 -23.86 23.98 4.97
CA LYS A 255 -24.31 24.53 3.68
C LYS A 255 -24.59 26.03 3.72
N GLU A 256 -24.96 26.56 4.87
CA GLU A 256 -25.29 27.98 5.09
C GLU A 256 -24.48 28.52 6.27
N ASP A 257 -24.00 29.77 6.15
CA ASP A 257 -23.29 30.53 7.19
C ASP A 257 -22.10 29.82 7.84
N SER A 258 -21.44 28.91 7.11
CA SER A 258 -20.23 28.27 7.60
C SER A 258 -19.13 29.32 7.83
N PRO A 259 -18.59 29.44 9.06
CA PRO A 259 -17.47 30.33 9.32
C PRO A 259 -16.16 29.77 8.75
N ARG A 260 -16.11 28.47 8.41
CA ARG A 260 -14.89 27.71 8.07
C ARG A 260 -15.19 26.63 7.01
N PRO A 261 -15.75 26.98 5.85
CA PRO A 261 -16.16 25.99 4.86
C PRO A 261 -14.94 25.23 4.35
N PHE A 262 -15.04 23.90 4.27
CA PHE A 262 -13.93 23.06 3.81
C PHE A 262 -13.53 23.33 2.35
N THR A 263 -14.44 23.92 1.58
CA THR A 263 -14.29 24.27 0.16
C THR A 263 -13.54 25.58 -0.08
N ASP A 264 -13.24 26.38 0.96
CA ASP A 264 -12.44 27.59 0.83
C ASP A 264 -10.95 27.25 0.82
N PHE A 265 -10.31 27.25 -0.35
CA PHE A 265 -8.89 26.91 -0.50
C PHE A 265 -7.95 28.13 -0.50
N ARG A 266 -8.47 29.33 -0.26
CA ARG A 266 -7.65 30.56 -0.23
C ARG A 266 -6.58 30.48 0.85
N GLN A 267 -5.49 31.23 0.68
CA GLN A 267 -4.46 31.36 1.72
C GLN A 267 -5.02 32.03 2.99
N THR A 268 -6.06 32.84 2.85
CA THR A 268 -6.76 33.53 3.92
C THR A 268 -7.95 32.75 4.50
N ALA A 269 -8.15 31.49 4.10
CA ALA A 269 -9.29 30.69 4.55
C ALA A 269 -9.30 30.52 6.07
N ALA A 270 -10.45 30.75 6.71
CA ALA A 270 -10.59 30.81 8.16
C ALA A 270 -10.22 29.49 8.87
N TRP A 271 -10.42 28.33 8.22
CA TRP A 271 -10.06 27.04 8.80
C TRP A 271 -8.54 26.88 8.98
N ARG A 272 -7.69 27.61 8.23
CA ARG A 272 -6.23 27.54 8.38
C ARG A 272 -5.78 28.01 9.76
N ALA A 273 -6.47 29.01 10.33
CA ALA A 273 -6.25 29.46 11.71
C ALA A 273 -6.75 28.45 12.77
N SER A 274 -7.53 27.45 12.35
CA SER A 274 -8.07 26.40 13.23
C SER A 274 -7.30 25.08 13.16
N VAL A 275 -6.16 25.04 12.47
CA VAL A 275 -5.29 23.86 12.42
C VAL A 275 -4.90 23.46 13.84
N LEU A 276 -5.12 22.19 14.18
CA LEU A 276 -4.86 21.67 15.49
C LEU A 276 -3.35 21.66 15.75
N SER A 277 -2.93 22.28 16.85
CA SER A 277 -1.57 22.12 17.36
C SER A 277 -1.29 20.64 17.67
N PRO A 278 -0.02 20.19 17.64
CA PRO A 278 0.38 18.85 18.05
C PRO A 278 -0.26 18.33 19.34
N SER A 279 -0.34 19.14 20.40
CA SER A 279 -0.95 18.75 21.67
C SER A 279 -2.45 18.48 21.54
N LYS A 280 -3.21 19.41 20.96
CA LYS A 280 -4.65 19.25 20.69
C LYS A 280 -4.96 18.05 19.78
N PHE A 281 -4.12 17.83 18.76
CA PHE A 281 -4.29 16.67 17.88
C PHE A 281 -4.07 15.35 18.64
N LYS A 282 -3.07 15.32 19.55
CA LYS A 282 -2.84 14.21 20.46
C LYS A 282 -4.00 14.00 21.44
N GLU A 283 -4.58 15.06 21.98
CA GLU A 283 -5.74 14.97 22.86
C GLU A 283 -6.94 14.35 22.14
N LYS A 284 -7.20 14.78 20.90
CA LYS A 284 -8.35 14.32 20.11
C LYS A 284 -8.24 12.85 19.66
N PHE A 285 -7.05 12.40 19.26
CA PHE A 285 -6.86 11.06 18.64
C PHE A 285 -5.91 10.14 19.42
N GLY A 286 -5.40 10.58 20.57
CA GLY A 286 -4.37 9.85 21.34
C GLY A 286 -4.87 8.66 22.14
N ALA A 287 -6.18 8.40 22.14
CA ALA A 287 -6.77 7.28 22.89
C ALA A 287 -6.38 5.91 22.31
N HIS A 288 -6.02 5.85 21.02
CA HIS A 288 -5.71 4.59 20.36
C HIS A 288 -4.46 3.90 20.98
N PRO A 289 -4.53 2.58 21.32
CA PRO A 289 -3.43 1.87 22.00
C PRO A 289 -2.08 1.94 21.29
N LEU A 290 -2.06 2.08 19.97
CA LEU A 290 -0.82 2.24 19.18
C LEU A 290 0.05 3.41 19.68
N PHE A 291 -0.56 4.48 20.18
CA PHE A 291 0.15 5.67 20.66
C PHE A 291 0.75 5.53 22.05
N ARG A 292 0.55 4.38 22.72
CA ARG A 292 1.30 4.01 23.92
C ARG A 292 2.72 3.53 23.57
N ALA A 293 2.96 3.16 22.32
CA ALA A 293 4.28 2.75 21.87
C ALA A 293 5.27 3.93 21.96
N PRO A 294 6.51 3.71 22.43
CA PRO A 294 7.49 4.78 22.57
C PRO A 294 7.70 5.54 21.25
N CYS A 295 7.72 6.87 21.32
CA CYS A 295 7.94 7.78 20.19
C CYS A 295 6.85 7.77 19.11
N VAL A 296 5.77 6.99 19.26
CA VAL A 296 4.63 6.98 18.34
C VAL A 296 3.60 7.97 18.87
N THR A 297 3.07 8.81 17.99
CA THR A 297 2.03 9.76 18.36
C THR A 297 1.01 9.85 17.24
N PRO A 298 -0.15 10.48 17.44
CA PRO A 298 -1.05 10.83 16.35
C PRO A 298 -0.37 11.54 15.17
N LEU A 299 0.72 12.29 15.37
CA LEU A 299 1.51 12.90 14.28
C LEU A 299 2.22 11.88 13.37
N SER A 300 2.33 10.64 13.82
CA SER A 300 2.82 9.53 13.02
C SER A 300 1.82 9.13 11.93
N ILE A 301 0.53 9.51 12.02
CA ILE A 301 -0.43 9.31 10.92
C ILE A 301 -0.07 10.26 9.77
N ARG A 302 0.17 9.69 8.58
CA ARG A 302 0.58 10.43 7.39
C ARG A 302 -0.42 10.21 6.25
N LEU A 303 -0.86 11.32 5.65
CA LEU A 303 -1.65 11.28 4.43
C LEU A 303 -0.80 10.83 3.24
N ASP A 304 -1.39 10.08 2.33
CA ASP A 304 -0.69 9.52 1.18
C ASP A 304 -1.14 10.17 -0.15
N ILE A 305 -0.21 10.26 -1.10
CA ILE A 305 -0.45 10.87 -2.42
C ILE A 305 -1.40 10.02 -3.28
N LEU A 306 -1.35 8.69 -3.16
CA LEU A 306 -2.12 7.79 -4.02
C LEU A 306 -3.62 8.00 -3.81
N HIS A 307 -4.11 7.95 -2.57
CA HIS A 307 -5.55 8.02 -2.30
C HIS A 307 -6.09 9.45 -2.28
N ILE A 308 -5.28 10.42 -1.84
CA ILE A 308 -5.70 11.82 -1.71
C ILE A 308 -5.58 12.56 -3.04
N LEU A 309 -4.40 12.49 -3.68
CA LEU A 309 -4.15 13.23 -4.92
C LEU A 309 -4.51 12.38 -6.13
N ASP A 310 -3.84 11.25 -6.36
CA ASP A 310 -3.94 10.53 -7.64
C ASP A 310 -5.35 9.95 -7.87
N LEU A 311 -5.82 9.05 -7.00
CA LEU A 311 -7.17 8.45 -7.03
C LEU A 311 -8.26 9.39 -6.47
N GLY A 312 -7.86 10.50 -5.87
CA GLY A 312 -8.75 11.53 -5.34
C GLY A 312 -8.84 12.71 -6.29
N VAL A 313 -8.22 13.82 -5.91
CA VAL A 313 -8.45 15.13 -6.57
C VAL A 313 -8.02 15.15 -8.04
N ALA A 314 -6.91 14.50 -8.40
CA ALA A 314 -6.41 14.45 -9.77
C ALA A 314 -7.30 13.62 -10.71
N ALA A 315 -7.87 12.51 -10.21
CA ALA A 315 -8.82 11.69 -10.98
C ALA A 315 -10.05 12.51 -11.42
N TYR A 316 -10.63 13.27 -10.48
CA TYR A 316 -11.72 14.21 -10.78
C TYR A 316 -11.24 15.35 -11.68
N ALA A 317 -10.11 15.99 -11.36
CA ALA A 317 -9.57 17.08 -12.19
C ALA A 317 -9.41 16.70 -13.66
N HIS A 318 -8.84 15.52 -13.92
CA HIS A 318 -8.68 15.01 -15.28
C HIS A 318 -10.01 14.61 -15.91
N GLY A 319 -10.91 13.95 -15.16
CA GLY A 319 -12.25 13.62 -15.63
C GLY A 319 -13.04 14.86 -16.08
N SER A 320 -13.12 15.88 -15.22
CA SER A 320 -13.79 17.15 -15.49
C SER A 320 -13.20 17.87 -16.69
N LEU A 321 -11.87 17.90 -16.81
CA LEU A 321 -11.17 18.50 -17.94
C LEU A 321 -11.51 17.79 -19.25
N LEU A 322 -11.43 16.47 -19.27
CA LEU A 322 -11.70 15.65 -20.46
C LEU A 322 -13.16 15.74 -20.88
N PHE A 323 -14.09 15.71 -19.92
CA PHE A 323 -15.51 15.87 -20.19
C PHE A 323 -15.80 17.26 -20.80
N SER A 324 -15.21 18.31 -20.23
CA SER A 324 -15.34 19.69 -20.76
C SER A 324 -14.76 19.85 -22.18
N ILE A 325 -13.74 19.05 -22.54
CA ILE A 325 -13.20 19.02 -23.91
C ILE A 325 -14.13 18.20 -24.82
N MET A 326 -14.60 17.05 -24.36
CA MET A 326 -15.50 16.17 -25.10
C MET A 326 -16.76 16.91 -25.55
N GLU A 327 -17.36 17.72 -24.68
CA GLU A 327 -18.57 18.50 -25.01
C GLU A 327 -18.33 19.53 -26.12
N LYS A 328 -17.09 19.99 -26.31
CA LYS A 328 -16.68 20.92 -27.39
C LYS A 328 -16.34 20.20 -28.71
N LEU A 329 -16.31 18.87 -28.75
CA LEU A 329 -15.99 18.11 -29.95
C LEU A 329 -17.25 17.86 -30.80
N PRO A 330 -17.14 17.87 -32.14
CA PRO A 330 -18.30 17.72 -33.02
C PRO A 330 -18.76 16.26 -33.17
N GLY A 331 -20.05 16.10 -33.50
CA GLY A 331 -20.67 14.85 -33.95
C GLY A 331 -21.13 13.91 -32.84
N ALA A 332 -21.83 12.83 -33.17
CA ALA A 332 -22.25 11.81 -32.20
C ALA A 332 -21.09 10.94 -31.65
N VAL A 333 -19.87 11.12 -32.18
CA VAL A 333 -18.66 10.34 -31.88
C VAL A 333 -17.66 11.10 -31.00
N ARG A 334 -18.15 12.03 -30.15
CA ARG A 334 -17.31 12.94 -29.33
C ARG A 334 -16.27 12.20 -28.48
N LEU A 335 -16.67 11.09 -27.85
CA LEU A 335 -15.76 10.26 -27.04
C LEU A 335 -14.66 9.61 -27.88
N THR A 336 -14.97 9.15 -29.09
CA THR A 336 -13.98 8.60 -30.03
C THR A 336 -12.97 9.68 -30.45
N ASN A 337 -13.46 10.88 -30.73
CA ASN A 337 -12.62 12.03 -31.07
C ASN A 337 -11.72 12.44 -29.90
N LEU A 338 -12.25 12.45 -28.67
CA LEU A 338 -11.46 12.70 -27.46
C LEU A 338 -10.36 11.65 -27.29
N ASN A 339 -10.71 10.38 -27.43
CA ASN A 339 -9.77 9.26 -27.36
C ASN A 339 -8.64 9.39 -28.39
N LYS A 340 -8.95 9.82 -29.62
CA LYS A 340 -7.95 10.09 -30.66
C LYS A 340 -6.99 11.19 -30.22
N LYS A 341 -7.50 12.31 -29.70
CA LYS A 341 -6.68 13.42 -29.18
C LYS A 341 -5.78 13.01 -28.02
N ILE A 342 -6.27 12.14 -27.13
CA ILE A 342 -5.46 11.58 -26.04
C ILE A 342 -4.27 10.77 -26.61
N VAL A 343 -4.50 9.93 -27.62
CA VAL A 343 -3.44 9.15 -28.28
C VAL A 343 -2.42 10.06 -28.97
N GLU A 344 -2.89 11.07 -29.72
CA GLU A 344 -2.02 12.07 -30.37
C GLU A 344 -1.14 12.80 -29.35
N ALA A 345 -1.70 13.22 -28.22
CA ALA A 345 -0.95 13.87 -27.16
C ALA A 345 0.04 12.91 -26.47
N TYR A 346 -0.30 11.63 -26.30
CA TYR A 346 0.65 10.62 -25.83
C TYR A 346 1.84 10.43 -26.76
N ASP A 347 1.59 10.39 -28.07
CA ASP A 347 2.62 10.20 -29.09
C ASP A 347 3.52 11.44 -29.18
N LYS A 348 2.93 12.64 -29.16
CA LYS A 348 3.66 13.91 -29.09
C LYS A 348 4.60 14.00 -27.90
N LEU A 349 4.18 13.51 -26.74
CA LEU A 349 4.96 13.53 -25.50
C LEU A 349 5.87 12.30 -25.33
N GLY A 350 5.86 11.35 -26.26
CA GLY A 350 6.68 10.13 -26.17
C GLY A 350 6.35 9.26 -24.95
N VAL A 351 5.10 9.26 -24.48
CA VAL A 351 4.73 8.49 -23.28
C VAL A 351 4.74 7.00 -23.58
N ALA A 352 5.52 6.23 -22.82
CA ALA A 352 5.62 4.78 -22.99
C ALA A 352 4.28 4.06 -22.76
N ALA A 353 3.98 3.03 -23.59
CA ALA A 353 2.68 2.36 -23.62
C ALA A 353 2.18 1.86 -22.25
N GLN A 354 3.07 1.32 -21.41
CA GLN A 354 2.75 0.83 -20.07
C GLN A 354 2.27 1.93 -19.10
N LYS A 355 2.60 3.19 -19.38
CA LYS A 355 2.19 4.37 -18.58
C LYS A 355 0.88 4.98 -19.08
N ARG A 356 0.43 4.65 -20.30
CA ARG A 356 -0.79 5.20 -20.90
C ARG A 356 -2.04 4.62 -20.22
N ILE A 357 -3.07 5.45 -20.07
CA ILE A 357 -4.44 5.00 -19.75
C ILE A 357 -5.01 4.23 -20.94
N LYS A 358 -5.96 3.32 -20.68
CA LYS A 358 -6.70 2.62 -21.73
C LYS A 358 -7.60 3.62 -22.47
N HIS A 359 -8.09 3.23 -23.65
CA HIS A 359 -9.20 3.96 -24.27
C HIS A 359 -10.37 4.09 -23.28
N LEU A 360 -10.90 5.30 -23.17
CA LEU A 360 -11.96 5.64 -22.23
C LEU A 360 -13.33 5.28 -22.82
N SER A 361 -14.16 4.66 -21.98
CA SER A 361 -15.60 4.56 -22.16
C SER A 361 -16.33 5.65 -21.34
N LEU A 362 -17.64 5.84 -21.55
CA LEU A 362 -18.40 6.81 -20.75
C LEU A 362 -18.39 6.44 -19.25
N SER A 363 -18.42 5.15 -18.91
CA SER A 363 -18.33 4.69 -17.53
C SER A 363 -16.97 4.94 -16.87
N ASP A 364 -15.92 5.18 -17.66
CA ASP A 364 -14.62 5.62 -17.16
C ASP A 364 -14.57 7.15 -16.90
N LEU A 365 -15.62 7.91 -17.26
CA LEU A 365 -15.74 9.37 -17.07
C LEU A 365 -16.98 9.75 -16.25
N ALA A 366 -18.18 9.66 -16.84
CA ALA A 366 -19.48 9.90 -16.21
C ALA A 366 -20.56 9.15 -17.02
N GLU A 367 -21.37 8.33 -16.35
CA GLU A 367 -22.43 7.56 -17.03
C GLU A 367 -23.68 8.39 -17.28
N SER A 368 -23.93 9.40 -16.45
CA SER A 368 -25.05 10.32 -16.57
C SER A 368 -24.62 11.76 -16.32
N ALA A 369 -25.47 12.72 -16.70
CA ALA A 369 -25.25 14.14 -16.46
C ALA A 369 -25.35 14.54 -14.97
N GLU A 370 -25.83 13.64 -14.11
CA GLU A 370 -25.95 13.83 -12.66
C GLU A 370 -24.67 13.41 -11.92
N GLU A 371 -23.77 12.68 -12.58
CA GLU A 371 -22.50 12.26 -12.01
C GLU A 371 -21.40 13.28 -12.31
N TYR A 372 -20.59 13.58 -11.30
CA TYR A 372 -19.34 14.32 -11.51
C TYR A 372 -18.35 13.50 -12.34
N PRO A 373 -17.81 14.04 -13.46
CA PRO A 373 -16.80 13.37 -14.24
C PRO A 373 -15.54 13.05 -13.43
N CYS A 374 -15.06 11.81 -13.56
CA CYS A 374 -13.87 11.32 -12.87
C CYS A 374 -13.25 10.19 -13.69
N LEU A 375 -11.92 10.06 -13.69
CA LEU A 375 -11.24 8.90 -14.28
C LEU A 375 -11.45 7.63 -13.44
N LYS A 376 -12.64 7.02 -13.54
CA LYS A 376 -12.99 5.77 -12.85
C LYS A 376 -12.22 4.59 -13.44
N HIS A 377 -11.95 3.57 -12.62
CA HIS A 377 -11.29 2.32 -13.05
C HIS A 377 -9.88 2.48 -13.65
N ILE A 378 -9.21 3.62 -13.40
CA ILE A 378 -7.82 3.86 -13.81
C ILE A 378 -6.91 3.75 -12.59
N LYS A 379 -5.79 3.03 -12.74
CA LYS A 379 -4.77 2.91 -11.67
C LYS A 379 -4.17 4.27 -11.35
N GLY A 380 -4.00 4.60 -10.07
CA GLY A 380 -3.47 5.90 -9.63
C GLY A 380 -2.13 6.29 -10.28
N ALA A 381 -1.23 5.32 -10.51
CA ALA A 381 0.05 5.60 -11.18
C ALA A 381 -0.15 6.12 -12.60
N LYS A 382 -1.14 5.59 -13.32
CA LYS A 382 -1.49 6.04 -14.67
C LYS A 382 -2.18 7.40 -14.66
N ILE A 383 -2.98 7.69 -13.64
CA ILE A 383 -3.56 9.03 -13.42
C ILE A 383 -2.43 10.06 -13.29
N ARG A 384 -1.40 9.76 -12.49
CA ARG A 384 -0.21 10.62 -12.39
C ARG A 384 0.50 10.81 -13.73
N TYR A 385 0.81 9.73 -14.43
CA TYR A 385 1.50 9.80 -15.72
C TYR A 385 0.68 10.52 -16.80
N PHE A 386 -0.64 10.63 -16.62
CA PHE A 386 -1.52 11.34 -17.53
C PHE A 386 -1.46 12.86 -17.38
N ALA A 387 -0.96 13.40 -16.26
CA ALA A 387 -1.00 14.84 -16.02
C ALA A 387 -0.34 15.71 -17.12
N PRO A 388 0.83 15.36 -17.69
CA PRO A 388 1.41 16.10 -18.81
C PRO A 388 0.53 16.06 -20.07
N VAL A 389 -0.17 14.95 -20.31
CA VAL A 389 -1.09 14.79 -21.45
C VAL A 389 -2.33 15.64 -21.25
N ALA A 390 -2.89 15.66 -20.03
CA ALA A 390 -3.99 16.54 -19.68
C ALA A 390 -3.64 18.02 -19.85
N LEU A 391 -2.42 18.43 -19.50
CA LEU A 391 -1.92 19.78 -19.75
C LEU A 391 -1.82 20.10 -21.25
N GLU A 392 -1.32 19.17 -22.05
CA GLU A 392 -1.23 19.37 -23.49
C GLU A 392 -2.60 19.57 -24.14
N LEU A 393 -3.58 18.75 -23.74
CA LEU A 393 -4.97 18.92 -24.15
C LEU A 393 -5.55 20.24 -23.61
N ALA A 394 -5.24 20.64 -22.38
CA ALA A 394 -5.75 21.89 -21.80
C ALA A 394 -5.35 23.12 -22.61
N LYS A 395 -4.10 23.16 -23.10
CA LYS A 395 -3.58 24.26 -23.92
C LYS A 395 -4.36 24.44 -25.21
N GLU A 396 -4.74 23.35 -25.88
CA GLU A 396 -5.54 23.39 -27.12
C GLU A 396 -6.93 24.00 -26.90
N TYR A 397 -7.46 23.96 -25.66
CA TYR A 397 -8.82 24.37 -25.32
C TYR A 397 -8.87 25.52 -24.31
N SER A 398 -7.85 26.40 -24.34
CA SER A 398 -7.60 27.50 -23.39
C SER A 398 -8.19 28.87 -23.79
N MET A 399 -9.09 28.91 -24.77
CA MET A 399 -9.57 30.17 -25.38
C MET A 399 -10.39 31.06 -24.44
N ASP A 400 -11.28 30.45 -23.65
CA ASP A 400 -12.17 31.14 -22.71
C ASP A 400 -11.55 31.25 -21.30
N LYS A 401 -12.17 32.04 -20.42
CA LYS A 401 -11.71 32.22 -19.03
C LYS A 401 -11.60 30.86 -18.30
N ALA A 402 -12.61 30.00 -18.44
CA ALA A 402 -12.59 28.66 -17.88
C ALA A 402 -11.48 27.77 -18.47
N GLY A 403 -11.18 27.88 -19.76
CA GLY A 403 -10.06 27.23 -20.45
C GLY A 403 -8.71 27.65 -19.87
N LYS A 404 -8.49 28.94 -19.63
CA LYS A 404 -7.26 29.43 -18.97
C LYS A 404 -7.10 28.88 -17.56
N HIS A 405 -8.19 28.79 -16.79
CA HIS A 405 -8.15 28.15 -15.47
C HIS A 405 -7.89 26.64 -15.54
N ARG A 406 -8.44 25.93 -16.54
CA ARG A 406 -8.15 24.50 -16.77
C ARG A 406 -6.69 24.26 -17.14
N GLU A 407 -6.12 25.09 -18.01
CA GLU A 407 -4.69 25.03 -18.36
C GLU A 407 -3.80 25.30 -17.14
N ALA A 408 -4.09 26.37 -16.40
CA ALA A 408 -3.34 26.73 -15.20
C ALA A 408 -3.43 25.62 -14.13
N LEU A 409 -4.61 25.04 -13.91
CA LEU A 409 -4.83 23.89 -13.05
C LEU A 409 -3.95 22.69 -13.47
N ALA A 410 -4.01 22.30 -14.75
CA ALA A 410 -3.22 21.17 -15.25
C ALA A 410 -1.71 21.43 -15.13
N LYS A 411 -1.28 22.68 -15.35
CA LYS A 411 0.12 23.10 -15.21
C LYS A 411 0.62 22.97 -13.77
N GLN A 412 -0.18 23.38 -12.79
CA GLN A 412 0.20 23.26 -11.38
C GLN A 412 0.23 21.81 -10.91
N LEU A 413 -0.66 20.96 -11.41
CA LEU A 413 -0.63 19.52 -11.14
C LEU A 413 0.64 18.85 -11.70
N VAL A 414 1.01 19.17 -12.95
CA VAL A 414 2.29 18.72 -13.54
C VAL A 414 3.47 19.19 -12.69
N LYS A 415 3.47 20.45 -12.27
CA LYS A 415 4.52 21.00 -11.41
C LYS A 415 4.60 20.27 -10.06
N ALA A 416 3.47 19.98 -9.43
CA ALA A 416 3.42 19.23 -8.17
C ALA A 416 4.04 17.82 -8.34
N TYR A 417 3.72 17.11 -9.44
CA TYR A 417 4.31 15.81 -9.73
C TYR A 417 5.79 15.88 -10.07
N GLN A 418 6.25 16.87 -10.83
CA GLN A 418 7.68 17.06 -11.12
C GLN A 418 8.50 17.28 -9.85
N VAL A 419 7.96 18.01 -8.87
CA VAL A 419 8.63 18.20 -7.58
C VAL A 419 8.73 16.88 -6.79
N LEU A 420 7.77 15.97 -6.96
CA LEU A 420 7.79 14.63 -6.32
C LEU A 420 8.81 13.65 -6.92
N GLU A 421 9.41 13.97 -8.07
CA GLU A 421 10.42 13.12 -8.72
C GLU A 421 11.81 13.24 -8.09
N CYS A 422 12.04 14.26 -7.24
CA CYS A 422 13.31 14.41 -6.53
C CYS A 422 13.51 13.35 -5.44
N SER A 423 14.75 13.18 -5.00
CA SER A 423 15.04 12.33 -3.85
C SER A 423 14.47 12.94 -2.56
N TRP A 424 14.20 12.13 -1.55
CA TRP A 424 13.67 12.65 -0.28
C TRP A 424 14.65 13.60 0.43
N GLN A 425 15.94 13.48 0.14
CA GLN A 425 17.00 14.35 0.65
C GLN A 425 16.97 15.75 0.02
N GLU A 426 16.49 15.87 -1.22
CA GLU A 426 16.44 17.12 -1.99
C GLU A 426 15.06 17.77 -1.94
N TRP A 427 14.24 17.37 -0.97
CA TRP A 427 12.82 17.70 -0.93
C TRP A 427 12.57 19.21 -0.91
N ARG A 428 11.75 19.67 -1.86
CA ARG A 428 11.43 21.09 -2.06
C ARG A 428 10.02 21.42 -1.57
N PHE A 429 9.84 21.39 -0.25
CA PHE A 429 8.55 21.63 0.41
C PHE A 429 7.80 22.86 -0.13
N GLU A 430 8.43 24.05 -0.12
CA GLU A 430 7.76 25.29 -0.50
C GLU A 430 7.25 25.27 -1.95
N THR A 431 8.03 24.67 -2.86
CA THR A 431 7.65 24.53 -4.26
C THR A 431 6.46 23.58 -4.43
N PHE A 432 6.47 22.46 -3.72
CA PHE A 432 5.37 21.49 -3.74
C PHE A 432 4.10 22.10 -3.16
N LYS A 433 4.21 22.70 -1.97
CA LYS A 433 3.11 23.35 -1.26
C LYS A 433 2.47 24.44 -2.12
N LYS A 434 3.28 25.31 -2.71
CA LYS A 434 2.78 26.36 -3.62
C LYS A 434 2.06 25.77 -4.83
N ALA A 435 2.61 24.73 -5.45
CA ALA A 435 1.97 24.08 -6.60
C ALA A 435 0.60 23.48 -6.22
N VAL A 436 0.48 22.88 -5.03
CA VAL A 436 -0.79 22.33 -4.52
C VAL A 436 -1.78 23.45 -4.18
N ASP A 437 -1.35 24.52 -3.50
CA ASP A 437 -2.22 25.68 -3.19
C ASP A 437 -2.73 26.34 -4.49
N ASP A 438 -1.85 26.58 -5.47
CA ASP A 438 -2.22 27.16 -6.77
C ASP A 438 -3.16 26.22 -7.55
N PHE A 439 -2.91 24.90 -7.53
CA PHE A 439 -3.77 23.89 -8.13
C PHE A 439 -5.19 23.94 -7.56
N MET A 440 -5.32 23.96 -6.23
CA MET A 440 -6.62 24.03 -5.57
C MET A 440 -7.33 25.38 -5.74
N ALA A 441 -6.58 26.48 -5.88
CA ALA A 441 -7.16 27.79 -6.20
C ALA A 441 -7.82 27.79 -7.59
N HIS A 442 -7.17 27.21 -8.61
CA HIS A 442 -7.81 27.08 -9.91
C HIS A 442 -8.96 26.06 -9.90
N TYR A 443 -8.86 24.99 -9.12
CA TYR A 443 -9.93 23.98 -8.99
C TYR A 443 -11.19 24.60 -8.37
N SER A 444 -11.06 25.31 -7.24
CA SER A 444 -12.21 25.97 -6.60
C SER A 444 -12.87 27.01 -7.49
N TRP A 445 -12.09 27.77 -8.26
CA TRP A 445 -12.65 28.71 -9.23
C TRP A 445 -13.49 27.99 -10.29
N LEU A 446 -12.99 26.87 -10.84
CA LEU A 446 -13.71 26.07 -11.83
C LEU A 446 -14.98 25.43 -11.26
N ALA A 447 -14.94 25.00 -9.99
CA ALA A 447 -16.10 24.48 -9.29
C ALA A 447 -17.17 25.54 -9.06
N ALA A 448 -16.80 26.74 -8.62
CA ALA A 448 -17.73 27.86 -8.48
C ALA A 448 -18.36 28.24 -9.82
N ASN A 449 -17.56 28.38 -10.88
CA ASN A 449 -18.04 28.72 -12.22
C ASN A 449 -19.01 27.65 -12.76
N ALA A 450 -18.69 26.36 -12.62
CA ALA A 450 -19.58 25.29 -13.08
C ALA A 450 -20.88 25.24 -12.28
N LEU A 451 -20.84 25.50 -10.97
CA LEU A 451 -22.04 25.57 -10.14
C LEU A 451 -22.94 26.75 -10.53
N GLU A 452 -22.37 27.92 -10.81
CA GLU A 452 -23.10 29.08 -11.34
C GLU A 452 -23.80 28.78 -12.67
N GLU A 453 -23.20 27.92 -13.50
CA GLU A 453 -23.77 27.45 -14.78
C GLU A 453 -24.73 26.24 -14.61
N GLY A 454 -24.94 25.74 -13.39
CA GLY A 454 -25.81 24.57 -13.13
C GLY A 454 -25.22 23.24 -13.61
N LEU A 455 -23.88 23.15 -13.74
CA LEU A 455 -23.17 21.99 -14.27
C LEU A 455 -22.49 21.15 -13.18
N HIS A 456 -22.71 19.84 -13.22
CA HIS A 456 -22.05 18.85 -12.33
C HIS A 456 -20.65 18.48 -12.84
N LEU A 457 -19.72 19.46 -12.91
CA LEU A 457 -18.40 19.22 -13.52
C LEU A 457 -17.26 19.02 -12.53
N TRP A 458 -17.13 19.84 -11.49
CA TRP A 458 -15.94 19.86 -10.63
C TRP A 458 -16.32 19.56 -9.17
N SER A 459 -16.05 18.32 -8.75
CA SER A 459 -16.44 17.84 -7.42
C SER A 459 -15.49 18.34 -6.33
N LEU A 460 -16.04 18.93 -5.27
CA LEU A 460 -15.30 19.26 -4.05
C LEU A 460 -15.63 18.26 -2.95
N VAL A 461 -14.65 17.45 -2.57
CA VAL A 461 -14.78 16.38 -1.57
C VAL A 461 -13.82 16.60 -0.41
N GLN A 462 -13.97 15.81 0.67
CA GLN A 462 -13.05 15.82 1.82
C GLN A 462 -11.57 15.74 1.38
N LYS A 463 -11.26 14.91 0.37
CA LYS A 463 -9.92 14.76 -0.21
C LYS A 463 -9.36 16.07 -0.77
N SER A 464 -10.20 16.92 -1.37
CA SER A 464 -9.81 18.25 -1.88
C SER A 464 -9.26 19.13 -0.75
N HIS A 465 -9.88 19.07 0.42
CA HIS A 465 -9.43 19.82 1.60
C HIS A 465 -8.21 19.18 2.26
N VAL A 466 -8.22 17.86 2.49
CA VAL A 466 -7.09 17.20 3.16
C VAL A 466 -5.83 17.14 2.30
N LEU A 467 -5.91 17.35 0.98
CA LEU A 467 -4.74 17.56 0.12
C LEU A 467 -3.90 18.77 0.56
N LEU A 468 -4.52 19.85 1.06
CA LEU A 468 -3.81 21.00 1.60
C LEU A 468 -3.04 20.62 2.87
N HIS A 469 -3.65 19.82 3.77
CA HIS A 469 -2.96 19.29 4.95
C HIS A 469 -1.86 18.30 4.60
N LEU A 470 -2.03 17.49 3.54
CA LEU A 470 -0.97 16.62 3.02
C LEU A 470 0.24 17.45 2.59
N ALA A 471 0.01 18.54 1.85
CA ALA A 471 1.06 19.47 1.48
C ALA A 471 1.78 20.04 2.71
N GLU A 472 1.05 20.48 3.74
CA GLU A 472 1.68 20.95 5.00
C GLU A 472 2.48 19.85 5.72
N GLN A 473 1.94 18.62 5.80
CA GLN A 473 2.64 17.47 6.41
C GLN A 473 3.95 17.16 5.70
N SER A 474 4.04 17.44 4.40
CA SER A 474 5.23 17.20 3.61
C SER A 474 6.41 18.08 4.01
N LYS A 475 6.22 19.14 4.81
CA LYS A 475 7.30 19.97 5.34
C LYS A 475 8.42 19.17 6.00
N PHE A 476 8.05 18.11 6.71
CA PHE A 476 9.00 17.31 7.48
C PHE A 476 9.39 16.00 6.79
N MET A 477 8.64 15.59 5.76
CA MET A 477 8.88 14.29 5.13
C MET A 477 8.42 14.29 3.67
N HIS A 478 9.30 13.82 2.79
CA HIS A 478 8.97 13.64 1.39
C HIS A 478 7.75 12.68 1.25
N PRO A 479 6.69 13.04 0.49
CA PRO A 479 5.47 12.23 0.40
C PRO A 479 5.68 10.80 -0.13
N SER A 480 6.69 10.56 -0.97
CA SER A 480 7.02 9.21 -1.47
C SER A 480 7.48 8.23 -0.39
N LEU A 481 7.92 8.70 0.79
CA LEU A 481 8.29 7.81 1.88
C LEU A 481 7.04 7.12 2.47
N ASN A 482 5.87 7.77 2.39
CA ASN A 482 4.61 7.31 2.98
C ASN A 482 3.56 6.87 1.98
N TRP A 483 3.82 7.02 0.67
CA TRP A 483 2.83 6.65 -0.34
C TRP A 483 2.54 5.15 -0.33
N THR A 484 1.33 4.78 -0.76
CA THR A 484 0.77 3.44 -0.57
C THR A 484 0.75 2.61 -1.85
N TYR A 485 1.27 3.11 -2.98
CA TYR A 485 1.40 2.39 -4.26
C TYR A 485 1.85 0.94 -4.15
N GLY A 486 2.97 0.76 -3.46
CA GLY A 486 3.55 -0.55 -3.30
C GLY A 486 2.83 -1.39 -2.25
N SER A 487 2.20 -0.73 -1.28
CA SER A 487 1.42 -1.36 -0.23
C SER A 487 0.06 -1.86 -0.74
N GLU A 488 -0.55 -1.17 -1.70
CA GLU A 488 -1.73 -1.63 -2.45
C GLU A 488 -1.38 -2.85 -3.31
N SER A 489 -0.21 -2.85 -3.95
CA SER A 489 0.29 -4.03 -4.67
C SER A 489 0.51 -5.23 -3.73
N PHE A 490 1.03 -4.97 -2.53
CA PHE A 490 1.18 -5.99 -1.49
C PHE A 490 -0.20 -6.47 -0.99
N MET A 491 -1.15 -5.56 -0.79
CA MET A 491 -2.53 -5.88 -0.42
C MET A 491 -3.16 -6.82 -1.44
N GLY A 492 -3.02 -6.53 -2.73
CA GLY A 492 -3.50 -7.41 -3.81
C GLY A 492 -2.91 -8.83 -3.75
N TRP A 493 -1.66 -8.99 -3.30
CA TRP A 493 -1.07 -10.30 -3.07
C TRP A 493 -1.68 -11.01 -1.86
N ILE A 494 -1.90 -10.29 -0.75
CA ILE A 494 -2.54 -10.88 0.43
C ILE A 494 -3.99 -11.28 0.14
N VAL A 495 -4.73 -10.46 -0.60
CA VAL A 495 -6.06 -10.81 -1.12
C VAL A 495 -5.98 -12.11 -1.90
N GLN A 496 -5.06 -12.20 -2.87
CA GLN A 496 -4.91 -13.38 -3.70
C GLN A 496 -4.55 -14.64 -2.88
N ILE A 497 -3.64 -14.52 -1.92
CA ILE A 497 -3.29 -15.62 -1.01
C ILE A 497 -4.51 -16.00 -0.16
N ALA A 498 -5.23 -15.04 0.40
CA ALA A 498 -6.41 -15.26 1.22
C ALA A 498 -7.51 -15.97 0.42
N SER A 499 -7.82 -15.51 -0.80
CA SER A 499 -8.79 -16.15 -1.70
C SER A 499 -8.40 -17.61 -1.98
N SER A 500 -7.12 -17.89 -2.25
CA SER A 500 -6.64 -19.26 -2.47
C SER A 500 -6.78 -20.17 -1.24
N CYS A 501 -6.92 -19.58 -0.05
CA CYS A 501 -7.04 -20.30 1.20
C CYS A 501 -8.47 -20.62 1.62
N THR A 502 -9.49 -19.99 1.00
CA THR A 502 -10.90 -20.04 1.43
C THR A 502 -11.54 -21.42 1.36
N SER A 503 -11.19 -22.23 0.35
CA SER A 503 -11.77 -23.56 0.17
C SER A 503 -11.50 -24.44 1.41
N GLY A 504 -12.58 -24.87 2.06
CA GLY A 504 -12.55 -25.71 3.26
C GLY A 504 -11.92 -25.09 4.51
N THR A 505 -11.70 -23.76 4.54
CA THR A 505 -11.05 -23.09 5.68
C THR A 505 -12.02 -22.12 6.35
N PRO A 506 -12.39 -22.35 7.63
CA PRO A 506 -13.17 -21.40 8.40
C PRO A 506 -12.50 -20.02 8.47
N ALA A 507 -13.28 -18.94 8.50
CA ALA A 507 -12.78 -17.57 8.44
C ALA A 507 -11.76 -17.26 9.54
N GLU A 508 -11.99 -17.78 10.75
CA GLU A 508 -11.11 -17.64 11.92
C GLU A 508 -9.76 -18.38 11.77
N LYS A 509 -9.66 -19.35 10.85
CA LYS A 509 -8.41 -20.07 10.54
C LYS A 509 -7.66 -19.47 9.37
N LEU A 510 -8.27 -18.53 8.64
CA LEU A 510 -7.66 -17.86 7.51
C LEU A 510 -6.38 -17.09 7.87
N PRO A 511 -6.29 -16.34 9.00
CA PRO A 511 -5.08 -15.61 9.37
C PRO A 511 -3.85 -16.52 9.50
N LEU A 512 -4.02 -17.70 10.12
CA LEU A 512 -2.96 -18.69 10.27
C LEU A 512 -2.48 -19.21 8.90
N LYS A 513 -3.43 -19.55 8.03
CA LYS A 513 -3.13 -20.15 6.72
C LYS A 513 -2.51 -19.12 5.77
N ALA A 514 -3.07 -17.91 5.72
CA ALA A 514 -2.53 -16.80 4.96
C ALA A 514 -1.17 -16.35 5.49
N GLY A 515 -0.99 -16.24 6.81
CA GLY A 515 0.28 -15.87 7.44
C GLY A 515 1.41 -16.85 7.12
N LYS A 516 1.13 -18.16 7.12
CA LYS A 516 2.10 -19.21 6.74
C LYS A 516 2.46 -19.23 5.25
N LEU A 517 1.61 -18.68 4.37
CA LEU A 517 1.83 -18.60 2.93
C LEU A 517 2.30 -17.22 2.45
N SER A 518 2.15 -16.21 3.29
CA SER A 518 2.69 -14.87 3.10
C SER A 518 4.22 -14.70 3.26
N PRO A 519 5.06 -15.67 3.71
CA PRO A 519 6.48 -15.41 3.80
C PRO A 519 7.02 -15.30 2.38
N GLN A 520 7.36 -14.05 2.08
CA GLN A 520 7.48 -13.41 0.78
C GLN A 520 8.07 -14.29 -0.34
N PRO A 521 7.69 -14.05 -1.61
CA PRO A 521 8.38 -14.61 -2.79
C PRO A 521 9.89 -14.31 -2.81
N PHE A 522 10.31 -13.26 -2.10
CA PHE A 522 11.71 -12.90 -1.93
C PHE A 522 12.48 -13.90 -1.06
N LEU A 523 11.85 -14.46 -0.01
CA LEU A 523 12.44 -15.54 0.80
C LEU A 523 12.60 -16.82 -0.01
N VAL A 524 11.64 -17.11 -0.91
CA VAL A 524 11.79 -18.18 -1.89
C VAL A 524 12.98 -17.88 -2.81
N LEU A 525 13.05 -16.70 -3.44
CA LEU A 525 14.13 -16.37 -4.39
C LEU A 525 15.53 -16.22 -3.76
N VAL A 526 15.64 -15.80 -2.50
CA VAL A 526 16.92 -15.64 -1.77
C VAL A 526 17.37 -16.93 -1.09
N ALA A 527 16.45 -17.79 -0.64
CA ALA A 527 16.78 -19.07 -0.02
C ALA A 527 17.03 -20.20 -1.04
N LEU A 528 16.49 -20.10 -2.25
CA LEU A 528 16.66 -21.12 -3.30
C LEU A 528 18.13 -21.40 -3.67
N PRO A 529 19.00 -20.38 -3.89
CA PRO A 529 20.41 -20.61 -4.24
C PRO A 529 21.22 -21.25 -3.10
N LYS A 530 20.86 -21.01 -1.83
CA LYS A 530 21.59 -21.56 -0.67
C LYS A 530 21.34 -23.07 -0.49
N LYS A 531 20.22 -23.61 -1.00
CA LYS A 531 19.80 -24.99 -0.72
C LYS A 531 20.15 -26.04 -1.76
N GLU A 532 20.43 -25.68 -3.01
CA GLU A 532 20.96 -26.66 -3.96
C GLU A 532 22.32 -27.20 -3.51
N LYS A 533 23.13 -26.37 -2.81
CA LYS A 533 24.35 -26.86 -2.16
C LYS A 533 24.11 -27.96 -1.11
N LEU A 534 22.91 -28.02 -0.50
CA LEU A 534 22.55 -29.00 0.53
C LEU A 534 21.77 -30.20 -0.02
N LEU A 535 20.92 -30.00 -1.03
CA LEU A 535 20.10 -31.07 -1.62
C LEU A 535 20.84 -31.87 -2.70
N CYS A 536 21.87 -31.32 -3.34
CA CYS A 536 22.71 -32.03 -4.31
C CYS A 536 23.89 -32.80 -3.68
N HIS A 537 24.09 -32.74 -2.36
CA HIS A 537 25.17 -33.49 -1.66
C HIS A 537 24.65 -34.65 -0.78
N GLY A 538 23.35 -34.94 -0.85
CA GLY A 538 22.75 -36.06 -0.13
C GLY A 538 22.78 -37.37 -0.93
N SER A 539 23.94 -37.82 -1.40
CA SER A 539 24.14 -39.22 -1.86
C SER A 539 25.62 -39.59 -2.09
N SER A 540 26.47 -39.49 -1.07
CA SER A 540 27.74 -40.26 -1.01
C SER A 540 28.34 -40.23 0.40
N ALA A 541 27.71 -40.95 1.32
CA ALA A 541 28.29 -41.23 2.64
C ALA A 541 27.90 -42.65 3.06
N GLN A 542 28.27 -43.62 2.22
CA GLN A 542 28.34 -45.03 2.52
C GLN A 542 29.36 -45.61 1.53
N GLU A 543 30.64 -45.62 1.92
CA GLU A 543 31.62 -46.67 1.62
C GLU A 543 33.03 -46.23 2.06
N LYS A 544 33.75 -47.18 2.65
CA LYS A 544 35.17 -47.20 3.07
C LYS A 544 35.51 -46.63 4.47
N GLU A 545 35.14 -47.40 5.48
CA GLU A 545 36.05 -47.71 6.60
C GLU A 545 36.29 -49.22 6.61
N SER A 546 37.35 -49.66 5.94
CA SER A 546 38.02 -50.96 6.19
C SER A 546 39.35 -51.02 5.46
N GLU A 547 40.43 -50.74 6.18
CA GLU A 547 41.83 -51.19 6.00
C GLU A 547 42.60 -50.48 7.14
N LEU A 548 42.89 -51.07 8.31
CA LEU A 548 43.98 -52.03 8.59
C LEU A 548 45.20 -51.67 7.74
N GLY A 549 46.31 -51.13 8.24
CA GLY A 549 47.09 -51.51 9.43
C GLY A 549 48.54 -51.67 8.95
N GLU A 550 49.50 -51.24 9.77
CA GLU A 550 50.95 -51.46 9.66
C GLU A 550 51.74 -50.73 8.53
N GLY A 551 52.77 -49.99 8.95
CA GLY A 551 53.77 -49.35 8.09
C GLY A 551 54.20 -47.98 8.58
#